data_AF-A0A7Y3H5S9-F1
#
_entry.id   AF-A0A7Y3H5S9-F1
#
_cell.length_a   1.000
_cell.length_b   1.000
_cell.length_c   1.000
_cell.angle_alpha   90.00
_cell.angle_beta   90.00
_cell.angle_gamma   90.00
#
_symmetry.space_group_name_H-M   'P 1'
#
loop_
_entity.id
_entity.type
_entity.pdbx_description
1 polymer ?
#
loop_
_entity_poly.entity_id
_entity_poly.type
_entity_poly.pdbx_seq_one_letter_code
_entity_poly.pdbx_strand_id
1 'polypeptide(L)'
;MKLILHIGQQKTGSTSLQSFLFDNYKSLIDKGYLYPKSLGIEYKKQHLLFKEHKPSNNNGESLKAPLLQEIKDKNASTVIISDENLYSGILVEKEKISAFLTSIFDEIDIIIYL
;
A
#
# COMPACT_ATOMS: atom_id res chain seq x y z
N MET A 1 3.91 5.01 13.53
CA MET A 1 4.34 4.72 12.14
C MET A 1 3.37 5.37 11.17
N LYS A 2 3.91 6.01 10.13
CA LYS A 2 3.13 6.79 9.16
C LYS A 2 2.87 6.02 7.87
N LEU A 3 1.68 6.12 7.33
CA LEU A 3 1.30 5.64 5.99
C LEU A 3 1.02 6.82 5.06
N ILE A 4 1.56 6.75 3.85
CA ILE A 4 1.13 7.54 2.69
C ILE A 4 0.38 6.58 1.77
N LEU A 5 -0.92 6.74 1.66
CA LEU A 5 -1.80 5.95 0.80
C LEU A 5 -2.11 6.72 -0.47
N HIS A 6 -1.54 6.30 -1.59
CA HIS A 6 -1.84 6.80 -2.92
C HIS A 6 -2.92 5.96 -3.60
N ILE A 7 -3.98 6.62 -4.07
CA ILE A 7 -5.08 6.03 -4.83
C ILE A 7 -5.19 6.79 -6.15
N GLY A 8 -4.72 6.18 -7.23
CA GLY A 8 -4.82 6.76 -8.57
C GLY A 8 -5.80 5.98 -9.43
N GLN A 9 -6.80 6.64 -10.01
CA GLN A 9 -7.64 6.00 -11.04
C GLN A 9 -6.84 5.77 -12.33
N GLN A 10 -7.33 4.87 -13.19
CA GLN A 10 -6.68 4.60 -14.48
C GLN A 10 -6.44 5.90 -15.27
N LYS A 11 -5.26 5.99 -15.89
CA LYS A 11 -4.84 7.14 -16.73
C LYS A 11 -4.54 8.44 -15.98
N THR A 12 -4.31 8.39 -14.67
CA THR A 12 -3.88 9.55 -13.85
C THR A 12 -2.36 9.64 -13.64
N GLY A 13 -1.56 8.86 -14.39
CA GLY A 13 -0.10 8.82 -14.22
C GLY A 13 0.39 7.98 -13.04
N SER A 14 -0.51 7.24 -12.38
CA SER A 14 -0.21 6.31 -11.28
C SER A 14 0.91 5.31 -11.62
N THR A 15 0.93 4.76 -12.83
CA THR A 15 1.98 3.83 -13.29
C THR A 15 3.36 4.49 -13.32
N SER A 16 3.46 5.77 -13.68
CA SER A 16 4.73 6.51 -13.66
C SER A 16 5.23 6.70 -12.24
N LEU A 17 4.33 7.07 -11.31
CA LEU A 17 4.66 7.20 -9.88
C LEU A 17 5.09 5.86 -9.28
N GLN A 18 4.32 4.80 -9.50
CA GLN A 18 4.62 3.45 -9.02
C GLN A 18 5.96 2.94 -9.56
N SER A 19 6.25 3.20 -10.85
CA SER A 19 7.54 2.84 -11.45
C SER A 19 8.69 3.59 -10.79
N PHE A 20 8.52 4.90 -10.59
CA PHE A 20 9.51 5.72 -9.89
C PHE A 20 9.77 5.20 -8.47
N LEU A 21 8.73 4.91 -7.69
CA LEU A 21 8.85 4.41 -6.32
C LEU A 21 9.53 3.03 -6.28
N PHE A 22 9.16 2.14 -7.21
CA PHE A 22 9.77 0.81 -7.31
C PHE A 22 11.25 0.86 -7.71
N ASP A 23 11.57 1.62 -8.75
CA ASP A 23 12.92 1.69 -9.30
C ASP A 23 13.89 2.39 -8.33
N ASN A 24 13.37 3.27 -7.46
CA ASN A 24 14.15 3.96 -6.43
C ASN A 24 14.07 3.31 -5.03
N TYR A 25 13.60 2.06 -4.92
CA TYR A 25 13.37 1.37 -3.64
C TYR A 25 14.53 1.52 -2.65
N LYS A 26 15.78 1.27 -3.07
CA LYS A 26 16.94 1.37 -2.17
C LYS A 26 17.12 2.78 -1.60
N SER A 27 17.03 3.81 -2.45
CA SER A 27 17.15 5.21 -2.02
C SER A 27 16.01 5.65 -1.11
N LEU A 28 14.81 5.06 -1.25
CA LEU A 28 13.69 5.33 -0.35
C LEU A 28 13.98 4.75 1.04
N ILE A 29 14.44 3.50 1.11
CA ILE A 29 14.77 2.82 2.37
C ILE A 29 15.85 3.57 3.13
N ASP A 30 16.92 4.00 2.44
CA ASP A 30 18.01 4.78 3.05
C ASP A 30 17.52 6.10 3.67
N LYS A 31 16.35 6.60 3.23
CA LYS A 31 15.68 7.81 3.74
C LYS A 31 14.55 7.51 4.73
N GLY A 32 14.33 6.25 5.11
CA GLY A 32 13.27 5.82 6.04
C GLY A 32 11.90 5.58 5.40
N TYR A 33 11.81 5.56 4.07
CA TYR A 33 10.59 5.28 3.32
C TYR A 33 10.56 3.85 2.79
N LEU A 34 9.47 3.13 3.03
CA LEU A 34 9.26 1.79 2.51
C LEU A 34 8.16 1.78 1.45
N TYR A 35 8.48 1.27 0.26
CA TYR A 35 7.51 0.88 -0.76
C TYR A 35 7.39 -0.66 -0.76
N PRO A 36 6.45 -1.25 0.02
CA PRO A 36 6.54 -2.62 0.54
C PRO A 36 6.36 -3.71 -0.51
N LYS A 37 7.43 -4.46 -0.79
CA LYS A 37 7.43 -5.56 -1.78
C LYS A 37 6.52 -6.71 -1.37
N SER A 38 6.31 -6.89 -0.07
CA SER A 38 5.41 -7.90 0.51
C SER A 38 3.94 -7.77 0.08
N LEU A 39 3.53 -6.62 -0.46
CA LEU A 39 2.16 -6.38 -0.95
C LEU A 39 1.97 -6.65 -2.46
N GLY A 40 2.79 -7.55 -3.04
CA GLY A 40 2.55 -8.10 -4.38
C GLY A 40 3.26 -7.40 -5.55
N ILE A 41 4.38 -6.73 -5.29
CA ILE A 41 5.06 -5.87 -6.27
C ILE A 41 5.79 -6.65 -7.39
N GLU A 42 6.04 -7.96 -7.23
CA GLU A 42 7.00 -8.70 -8.07
C GLU A 42 6.81 -8.61 -9.59
N TYR A 43 5.61 -8.30 -10.10
CA TYR A 43 5.36 -8.24 -11.56
C TYR A 43 4.72 -6.94 -12.07
N LYS A 44 3.96 -6.19 -11.25
CA LYS A 44 3.16 -5.04 -11.74
C LYS A 44 3.58 -3.68 -11.17
N LYS A 45 4.60 -3.61 -10.32
CA LYS A 45 5.07 -2.38 -9.62
C LYS A 45 4.00 -1.65 -8.77
N GLN A 46 2.77 -2.17 -8.70
CA GLN A 46 1.64 -1.66 -7.94
C GLN A 46 1.33 -2.57 -6.75
N HIS A 47 0.71 -2.02 -5.71
CA HIS A 47 0.22 -2.82 -4.59
C HIS A 47 -1.21 -3.29 -4.80
N LEU A 48 -1.56 -4.38 -4.12
CA LEU A 48 -2.90 -4.92 -4.06
C LEU A 48 -3.25 -5.16 -2.58
N LEU A 49 -3.74 -4.12 -1.90
CA LEU A 49 -4.09 -4.18 -0.48
C LEU A 49 -5.23 -5.16 -0.21
N PHE A 50 -6.09 -5.39 -1.22
CA PHE A 50 -7.14 -6.39 -1.20
C PHE A 50 -7.24 -6.95 -2.63
N LYS A 51 -6.74 -8.17 -2.87
CA LYS A 51 -6.92 -8.83 -4.17
C LYS A 51 -8.40 -8.87 -4.51
N GLU A 52 -8.71 -8.60 -5.79
CA GLU A 52 -10.02 -8.65 -6.45
C GLU A 52 -11.14 -9.21 -5.58
N HIS A 53 -12.20 -8.40 -5.38
CA HIS A 53 -13.49 -8.64 -4.71
C HIS A 53 -14.12 -10.04 -4.92
N LYS A 54 -13.40 -11.10 -4.60
CA LYS A 54 -13.95 -12.41 -4.29
C LYS A 54 -14.24 -12.35 -2.80
N PRO A 55 -15.44 -12.74 -2.35
CA PRO A 55 -15.78 -12.84 -0.94
C PRO A 55 -14.87 -13.90 -0.31
N SER A 56 -13.71 -13.42 0.11
CA SER A 56 -12.68 -14.14 0.80
C SER A 56 -12.74 -13.57 2.21
N ASN A 57 -12.98 -14.44 3.20
CA ASN A 57 -13.01 -14.13 4.63
C ASN A 57 -11.68 -13.54 5.18
N ASN A 58 -10.74 -13.18 4.31
CA ASN A 58 -9.41 -12.74 4.70
C ASN A 58 -9.39 -11.21 4.79
N ASN A 59 -9.39 -10.69 6.01
CA ASN A 59 -9.38 -9.25 6.34
C ASN A 59 -8.05 -8.53 6.03
N GLY A 60 -7.28 -9.01 5.05
CA GLY A 60 -5.89 -8.59 4.84
C GLY A 60 -4.92 -9.18 5.87
N GLU A 61 -5.37 -10.04 6.79
CA GLU A 61 -4.55 -10.70 7.83
C GLU A 61 -3.32 -11.39 7.23
N SER A 62 -3.46 -12.07 6.09
CA SER A 62 -2.33 -12.72 5.40
C SER A 62 -1.27 -11.74 4.90
N LEU A 63 -1.61 -10.46 4.70
CA LEU A 63 -0.69 -9.40 4.27
C LEU A 63 -0.05 -8.68 5.47
N LYS A 64 -0.71 -8.68 6.63
CA LYS A 64 -0.28 -7.95 7.81
C LYS A 64 1.08 -8.41 8.33
N ALA A 65 1.24 -9.71 8.55
CA ALA A 65 2.48 -10.24 9.12
C ALA A 65 3.70 -10.02 8.20
N PRO A 66 3.63 -10.33 6.88
CA PRO A 66 4.71 -10.00 5.95
C PRO A 66 5.05 -8.50 5.90
N LEU A 67 4.04 -7.63 5.89
CA LEU A 67 4.23 -6.19 5.88
C LEU A 67 4.93 -5.70 7.15
N LEU A 68 4.46 -6.13 8.33
CA LEU A 68 5.07 -5.77 9.61
C LEU A 68 6.51 -6.29 9.73
N GLN A 69 6.79 -7.47 9.19
CA GLN A 69 8.15 -8.00 9.16
C GLN A 69 9.05 -7.14 8.26
N GLU A 70 8.61 -6.82 7.03
CA GLU A 70 9.37 -5.97 6.10
C GLU A 70 9.63 -4.57 6.70
N ILE A 71 8.64 -3.97 7.35
CA ILE A 71 8.77 -2.68 8.05
C ILE A 71 9.89 -2.73 9.10
N LYS A 72 9.88 -3.78 9.94
CA LYS A 72 10.89 -3.96 10.99
C LYS A 72 12.27 -4.20 10.41
N ASP A 73 12.38 -5.10 9.43
CA ASP A 73 13.65 -5.47 8.79
C ASP A 73 14.31 -4.29 8.08
N LYS A 74 13.50 -3.37 7.56
CA LYS A 74 13.98 -2.16 6.87
C LYS A 74 14.07 -0.93 7.77
N ASN A 75 13.67 -1.04 9.03
CA ASN A 75 13.66 0.06 10.00
C ASN A 75 12.98 1.34 9.44
N ALA A 76 11.88 1.16 8.70
CA ALA A 76 11.21 2.25 8.01
C ALA A 76 10.27 3.02 8.95
N SER A 77 10.33 4.35 8.91
CA SER A 77 9.42 5.22 9.67
C SER A 77 8.13 5.54 8.93
N THR A 78 8.18 5.51 7.60
CA THR A 78 7.06 5.85 6.71
C THR A 78 6.88 4.79 5.63
N VAL A 79 5.65 4.32 5.45
CA VAL A 79 5.28 3.36 4.41
C VAL A 79 4.49 4.07 3.32
N ILE A 80 4.79 3.78 2.06
CA ILE A 80 4.09 4.30 0.90
C ILE A 80 3.36 3.14 0.23
N ILE A 81 2.04 3.17 0.23
CA ILE A 81 1.22 2.20 -0.49
C ILE A 81 0.53 2.90 -1.64
N SER A 82 0.56 2.28 -2.81
CA SER A 82 -0.09 2.76 -4.03
C SER A 82 -0.93 1.64 -4.61
N ASP A 83 -2.24 1.82 -4.65
CA ASP A 83 -3.20 0.83 -5.14
C ASP A 83 -4.28 1.51 -5.98
N GLU A 84 -4.27 1.24 -7.29
CA GLU A 84 -5.22 1.81 -8.25
C GLU A 84 -6.64 1.26 -8.10
N ASN A 85 -6.77 0.06 -7.54
CA ASN A 85 -8.06 -0.62 -7.38
C ASN A 85 -8.71 -0.31 -6.04
N LEU A 86 -8.01 0.39 -5.15
CA LEU A 86 -8.53 0.70 -3.83
C LEU A 86 -9.71 1.66 -3.86
N TYR A 87 -9.85 2.47 -4.91
CA TYR A 87 -11.00 3.37 -5.07
C TYR A 87 -12.32 2.60 -5.05
N SER A 88 -12.45 1.53 -5.83
CA SER A 88 -13.66 0.68 -5.81
C SER A 88 -13.77 -0.10 -4.49
N GLY A 89 -12.64 -0.52 -3.93
CA GLY A 89 -12.58 -1.19 -2.63
C GLY A 89 -13.17 -0.38 -1.49
N ILE A 90 -12.82 0.91 -1.40
CA ILE A 90 -13.29 1.83 -0.36
C ILE A 90 -14.80 2.05 -0.45
N LEU A 91 -15.40 2.04 -1.64
CA LEU A 91 -16.84 2.23 -1.78
C LEU A 91 -17.66 1.05 -1.21
N VAL A 92 -17.05 -0.13 -1.08
CA VAL A 92 -17.74 -1.38 -0.69
C VAL A 92 -17.32 -1.87 0.70
N GLU A 93 -16.03 -1.76 1.05
CA GLU A 93 -15.44 -2.33 2.27
C GLU A 93 -14.68 -1.29 3.11
N LYS A 94 -15.13 -0.03 3.14
CA LYS A 94 -14.46 1.08 3.84
C LYS A 94 -14.04 0.73 5.26
N GLU A 95 -14.94 0.17 6.05
CA GLU A 95 -14.74 -0.10 7.48
C GLU A 95 -13.63 -1.13 7.68
N LYS A 96 -13.60 -2.16 6.84
CA LYS A 96 -12.58 -3.22 6.87
C LYS A 96 -11.22 -2.68 6.45
N ILE A 97 -11.16 -1.89 5.38
CA ILE A 97 -9.93 -1.23 4.93
C ILE A 97 -9.40 -0.29 6.02
N SER A 98 -10.29 0.54 6.58
CA SER A 98 -9.95 1.47 7.66
C SER A 98 -9.41 0.71 8.87
N ALA A 99 -10.13 -0.31 9.35
CA ALA A 99 -9.71 -1.11 10.50
C ALA A 99 -8.36 -1.79 10.28
N PHE A 100 -8.12 -2.34 9.08
CA PHE A 100 -6.85 -2.93 8.72
C PHE A 100 -5.70 -1.91 8.80
N LEU A 101 -5.84 -0.76 8.13
CA LEU A 101 -4.79 0.26 8.08
C LEU A 101 -4.53 0.88 9.45
N THR A 102 -5.57 1.23 10.21
CA THR A 102 -5.41 1.80 11.56
C THR A 102 -4.89 0.79 12.58
N SER A 103 -4.97 -0.52 12.30
CA SER A 103 -4.34 -1.54 13.15
C SER A 103 -2.82 -1.66 12.96
N ILE A 104 -2.25 -0.92 12.00
CA ILE A 104 -0.83 -0.96 11.62
C ILE A 104 -0.19 0.44 11.72
N PHE A 105 -0.94 1.48 11.34
CA PHE A 105 -0.44 2.85 11.20
C PHE A 105 -1.14 3.79 12.17
N ASP A 106 -0.35 4.65 12.81
CA ASP A 106 -0.85 5.68 13.75
C ASP A 106 -1.28 6.95 13.01
N GLU A 107 -0.68 7.20 11.85
CA GLU A 107 -0.94 8.37 11.01
C GLU A 107 -1.09 7.91 9.55
N ILE A 108 -2.14 8.39 8.87
CA ILE A 108 -2.46 8.00 7.50
C ILE A 108 -2.74 9.26 6.67
N ASP A 109 -1.85 9.57 5.73
CA ASP A 109 -2.06 10.58 4.70
C ASP A 109 -2.62 9.91 3.44
N ILE A 110 -3.70 10.45 2.88
CA ILE A 110 -4.33 9.93 1.66
C ILE A 110 -4.13 10.92 0.52
N ILE A 111 -3.53 10.44 -0.57
CA ILE A 111 -3.33 11.20 -1.81
C ILE A 111 -4.18 10.55 -2.89
N ILE A 112 -5.17 11.28 -3.40
CA ILE A 112 -6.09 10.80 -4.44
C ILE A 112 -5.83 11.60 -5.71
N TYR A 113 -5.58 10.89 -6.82
CA TYR A 113 -5.58 11.49 -8.16
C TYR A 113 -6.94 11.22 -8.81
N LEU A 114 -7.66 12.31 -9.12
CA LEU A 114 -8.99 12.33 -9.74
C LEU A 114 -8.87 12.63 -11.24
#